data_AF-A0A818TPX0-F1
#
_entry.id   AF-A0A818TPX0-F1
#
_cell.length_a   1.000
_cell.length_b   1.000
_cell.length_c   1.000
_cell.angle_alpha   90.00
_cell.angle_beta   90.00
_cell.angle_gamma   90.00
#
_symmetry.space_group_name_H-M   'P 1'
#
loop_
_entity.id
_entity.type
_entity.pdbx_description
1 polymer ?
#
loop_
_entity_poly.entity_id
_entity_poly.type
_entity_poly.pdbx_seq_one_letter_code
_entity_poly.pdbx_strand_id
1 'polypeptide(L)'
;MWFTDPQVAYLQAFGSSPQLGSFVYRFDLTTSELRPVITDLIVPNGIAFDLNETTLYVSDTTPSSHGGGTYTVYAYDLNKHGLPINRRVFSVSSTGIPDGIKVDKVGRVWTGEGDGINIRDHHGTLLGVILGRDLCQSGVISNFAIFDSTVIILAQEKLWRLELAASVL
;
A
#
# COMPACT_ATOMS: atom_id res chain seq x y z
N MET A 1 0.77 -14.43 -9.27
CA MET A 1 1.33 -13.56 -8.21
C MET A 1 1.36 -12.13 -8.73
N TRP A 2 1.03 -11.15 -7.87
CA TRP A 2 1.13 -9.73 -8.17
C TRP A 2 2.14 -9.09 -7.22
N PHE A 3 2.93 -8.15 -7.71
CA PHE A 3 3.90 -7.43 -6.90
C PHE A 3 4.24 -6.08 -7.53
N THR A 4 4.85 -5.21 -6.74
CA THR A 4 5.43 -3.94 -7.16
C THR A 4 6.95 -4.04 -7.11
N ASP A 5 7.64 -3.31 -7.97
CA ASP A 5 9.10 -3.17 -7.92
C ASP A 5 9.48 -1.68 -7.81
N PRO A 6 9.20 -1.03 -6.66
CA PRO A 6 9.43 0.39 -6.50
C PRO A 6 10.93 0.72 -6.47
N GLN A 7 11.32 1.77 -7.19
CA GLN A 7 12.68 2.32 -7.16
C GLN A 7 13.02 3.11 -5.86
N VAL A 8 12.34 2.86 -4.75
CA VAL A 8 12.46 3.63 -3.49
C VAL A 8 13.89 3.66 -2.96
N ALA A 9 14.59 2.53 -2.97
CA ALA A 9 15.98 2.46 -2.49
C ALA A 9 16.95 3.30 -3.33
N TYR A 10 16.76 3.32 -4.66
CA TYR A 10 17.53 4.14 -5.57
C TYR A 10 17.27 5.63 -5.34
N LEU A 11 16.00 6.03 -5.21
CA LEU A 11 15.61 7.42 -4.94
C LEU A 11 16.12 7.94 -3.58
N GLN A 12 16.34 7.04 -2.62
CA GLN A 12 16.92 7.36 -1.31
C GLN A 12 18.45 7.16 -1.25
N ALA A 13 19.10 6.97 -2.40
CA ALA A 13 20.56 6.86 -2.53
C ALA A 13 21.22 5.74 -1.72
N PHE A 14 20.49 4.67 -1.39
CA PHE A 14 21.04 3.47 -0.73
C PHE A 14 20.90 2.18 -1.56
N GLY A 15 20.26 2.27 -2.74
CA GLY A 15 20.11 1.16 -3.68
C GLY A 15 20.77 1.42 -5.04
N SER A 16 20.98 0.33 -5.78
CA SER A 16 21.43 0.38 -7.17
C SER A 16 20.36 0.96 -8.10
N SER A 17 20.77 1.42 -9.29
CA SER A 17 19.83 1.82 -10.34
C SER A 17 18.87 0.67 -10.68
N PRO A 18 17.57 0.95 -10.87
CA PRO A 18 16.61 -0.07 -11.25
C PRO A 18 16.97 -0.69 -12.61
N GLN A 19 16.76 -2.00 -12.75
CA GLN A 19 16.98 -2.76 -13.99
C GLN A 19 15.71 -2.87 -14.84
N LEU A 20 14.55 -2.79 -14.18
CA LEU A 20 13.22 -2.82 -14.79
C LEU A 20 12.48 -1.52 -14.45
N GLY A 21 11.31 -1.33 -15.08
CA GLY A 21 10.47 -0.17 -14.77
C GLY A 21 9.84 -0.28 -13.38
N SER A 22 9.64 0.86 -12.74
CA SER A 22 8.97 0.95 -11.43
C SER A 22 7.46 0.78 -11.62
N PHE A 23 7.01 -0.47 -11.73
CA PHE A 23 5.65 -0.85 -12.14
C PHE A 23 4.98 -1.83 -11.19
N VAL A 24 3.68 -2.05 -11.40
CA VAL A 24 2.99 -3.23 -10.88
C VAL A 24 3.16 -4.35 -11.91
N TYR A 25 3.62 -5.50 -11.43
CA TYR A 25 3.86 -6.70 -12.21
C TYR A 25 2.90 -7.81 -11.82
N ARG A 26 2.55 -8.63 -12.82
CA ARG A 26 1.89 -9.92 -12.64
C ARG A 26 2.80 -11.02 -13.17
N PHE A 27 3.10 -11.99 -12.30
CA PHE A 27 3.78 -13.23 -12.65
C PHE A 27 2.78 -14.38 -12.67
N ASP A 28 2.64 -15.02 -13.83
CA ASP A 28 1.83 -16.21 -14.00
C ASP A 28 2.64 -17.45 -13.59
N LEU A 29 2.18 -18.15 -12.54
CA LEU A 29 2.89 -19.32 -11.99
C LEU A 29 2.80 -20.55 -12.90
N THR A 30 1.84 -20.59 -13.82
CA THR A 30 1.64 -21.72 -14.74
C THR A 30 2.49 -21.54 -15.99
N THR A 31 2.51 -20.34 -16.58
CA THR A 31 3.25 -20.07 -17.82
C THR A 31 4.65 -19.52 -17.57
N SER A 32 5.00 -19.17 -16.32
CA SER A 32 6.22 -18.44 -15.95
C SER A 32 6.35 -17.09 -16.65
N GLU A 33 5.22 -16.50 -17.04
CA GLU A 33 5.20 -15.22 -17.74
C GLU A 33 5.18 -14.05 -16.77
N LEU A 34 6.09 -13.11 -16.97
CA LEU A 34 6.14 -11.84 -16.24
C LEU A 34 5.65 -10.69 -17.13
N ARG A 35 4.62 -9.98 -16.69
CA ARG A 35 4.09 -8.80 -17.41
C ARG A 35 3.95 -7.59 -16.49
N PRO A 36 4.37 -6.39 -16.92
CA PRO A 36 3.91 -5.16 -16.29
C PRO A 36 2.41 -4.98 -16.62
N VAL A 37 1.62 -4.65 -15.60
CA VAL A 37 0.15 -4.52 -15.71
C VAL A 37 -0.35 -3.12 -15.32
N ILE A 38 0.44 -2.35 -14.57
CA ILE A 38 0.21 -0.92 -14.32
C ILE A 38 1.56 -0.21 -14.50
N THR A 39 1.62 0.71 -15.46
CA THR A 39 2.87 1.39 -15.87
C THR A 39 2.78 2.91 -15.84
N ASP A 40 1.67 3.46 -15.36
CA ASP A 40 1.34 4.88 -15.38
C ASP A 40 1.47 5.55 -13.98
N LEU A 41 1.98 4.81 -13.00
CA LEU A 41 2.38 5.31 -11.68
C LEU A 41 3.89 5.58 -11.66
N ILE A 42 4.33 6.53 -10.83
CA ILE A 42 5.74 6.92 -10.78
C ILE A 42 6.52 6.02 -9.81
N VAL A 43 5.99 5.78 -8.59
CA VAL A 43 6.60 4.88 -7.59
C VAL A 43 5.52 4.00 -6.93
N PRO A 44 4.97 2.99 -7.64
CA PRO A 44 4.01 2.04 -7.07
C PRO A 44 4.66 1.19 -5.98
N ASN A 45 4.04 1.09 -4.80
CA ASN A 45 4.66 0.44 -3.63
C ASN A 45 3.72 -0.54 -2.92
N GLY A 46 2.77 -0.06 -2.13
CA GLY A 46 1.77 -0.90 -1.47
C GLY A 46 0.78 -1.46 -2.49
N ILE A 47 0.43 -2.74 -2.34
CA ILE A 47 -0.54 -3.44 -3.20
C ILE A 47 -1.44 -4.35 -2.37
N ALA A 48 -2.74 -4.34 -2.63
CA ALA A 48 -3.70 -5.25 -2.00
C ALA A 48 -4.95 -5.43 -2.87
N PHE A 49 -5.56 -6.61 -2.81
CA PHE A 49 -6.90 -6.85 -3.36
C PHE A 49 -7.97 -6.61 -2.31
N ASP A 50 -9.19 -6.28 -2.73
CA ASP A 50 -10.37 -6.44 -1.88
C ASP A 50 -10.67 -7.94 -1.64
N LEU A 51 -11.62 -8.22 -0.75
CA LEU A 51 -11.96 -9.58 -0.34
C LEU A 51 -12.45 -10.48 -1.49
N ASN A 52 -13.03 -9.88 -2.54
CA ASN A 52 -13.56 -10.60 -3.69
C ASN A 52 -12.58 -10.63 -4.88
N GLU A 53 -11.38 -10.07 -4.73
CA GLU A 53 -10.40 -9.91 -5.81
C GLU A 53 -10.98 -9.21 -7.06
N THR A 54 -11.91 -8.28 -6.85
CA THR A 54 -12.53 -7.46 -7.91
C THR A 54 -11.90 -6.07 -8.03
N THR A 55 -11.29 -5.58 -6.95
CA THR A 55 -10.62 -4.29 -6.88
C THR A 55 -9.17 -4.48 -6.43
N LEU A 56 -8.25 -3.85 -7.16
CA LEU A 56 -6.84 -3.75 -6.80
C LEU A 56 -6.52 -2.34 -6.30
N TYR A 57 -5.99 -2.25 -5.08
CA TYR A 57 -5.47 -1.01 -4.51
C TYR A 57 -3.96 -0.93 -4.70
N VAL A 58 -3.47 0.22 -5.12
CA VAL A 58 -2.03 0.49 -5.30
C VAL A 58 -1.70 1.86 -4.74
N SER A 59 -0.71 1.96 -3.85
CA SER A 59 -0.20 3.25 -3.39
C SER A 59 0.88 3.74 -4.33
N ASP A 60 0.87 5.04 -4.59
CA ASP A 60 1.96 5.72 -5.28
C ASP A 60 2.77 6.52 -4.25
N THR A 61 3.94 5.97 -3.88
CA THR A 61 4.86 6.52 -2.86
C THR A 61 5.83 7.52 -3.49
N THR A 62 5.37 8.29 -4.46
CA THR A 62 6.22 9.29 -5.12
C THR A 62 6.50 10.44 -4.15
N PRO A 63 7.77 10.68 -3.78
CA PRO A 63 8.13 11.76 -2.87
C PRO A 63 7.95 13.12 -3.55
N SER A 64 7.69 14.18 -2.79
CA SER A 64 7.54 15.54 -3.34
C SER A 64 8.75 16.03 -4.16
N SER A 65 9.94 15.54 -3.84
CA SER A 65 11.18 15.83 -4.56
C SER A 65 11.22 15.27 -5.99
N HIS A 66 10.29 14.37 -6.34
CA HIS A 66 10.24 13.70 -7.63
C HIS A 66 8.81 13.77 -8.18
N GLY A 67 8.59 14.36 -9.36
CA GLY A 67 7.26 14.33 -10.00
C GLY A 67 6.13 15.05 -9.22
N GLY A 68 6.45 15.95 -8.28
CA GLY A 68 5.48 16.78 -7.56
C GLY A 68 4.77 16.10 -6.37
N GLY A 69 5.02 14.82 -6.13
CA GLY A 69 4.35 14.04 -5.10
C GLY A 69 2.92 13.66 -5.48
N THR A 70 2.59 12.38 -5.43
CA THR A 70 1.25 11.90 -5.79
C THR A 70 0.37 11.71 -4.56
N TYR A 71 0.93 11.37 -3.39
CA TYR A 71 0.22 11.23 -2.11
C TYR A 71 -1.04 10.34 -2.20
N THR A 72 -1.15 9.47 -3.20
CA THR A 72 -2.43 8.89 -3.61
C THR A 72 -2.40 7.38 -3.55
N VAL A 73 -3.50 6.81 -3.06
CA VAL A 73 -3.85 5.41 -3.28
C VAL A 73 -4.87 5.35 -4.41
N TYR A 74 -4.57 4.56 -5.43
CA TYR A 74 -5.46 4.30 -6.55
C TYR A 74 -6.19 2.97 -6.35
N ALA A 75 -7.43 2.90 -6.83
CA ALA A 75 -8.16 1.65 -7.01
C ALA A 75 -8.35 1.38 -8.51
N TYR A 76 -8.29 0.11 -8.88
CA TYR A 76 -8.54 -0.40 -10.23
C TYR A 76 -9.55 -1.53 -10.13
N ASP A 77 -10.52 -1.56 -11.03
CA ASP A 77 -11.33 -2.77 -11.20
C ASP A 77 -10.50 -3.82 -11.95
N LEU A 78 -10.79 -5.10 -11.73
CA LEU A 78 -10.22 -6.19 -12.52
C LEU A 78 -11.20 -6.68 -13.57
N ASN A 79 -10.75 -6.75 -14.82
CA ASN A 79 -11.55 -7.39 -15.87
C ASN A 79 -11.54 -8.91 -15.75
N LYS A 80 -12.29 -9.60 -16.62
CA LYS A 80 -12.40 -11.08 -16.65
C LYS A 80 -11.05 -11.83 -16.82
N HIS A 81 -10.00 -11.14 -17.24
CA HIS A 81 -8.66 -11.71 -17.38
C HIS A 81 -7.75 -11.39 -16.19
N GLY A 82 -8.27 -10.70 -15.16
CA GLY A 82 -7.48 -10.18 -14.05
C GLY A 82 -6.52 -9.10 -14.50
N LEU A 83 -6.95 -8.19 -15.38
CA LEU A 83 -6.17 -7.01 -15.75
C LEU A 83 -6.82 -5.75 -15.17
N PRO A 84 -6.02 -4.80 -14.67
CA PRO A 84 -6.52 -3.59 -14.04
C PRO A 84 -7.11 -2.65 -15.09
N ILE A 85 -8.30 -2.14 -14.81
CA ILE A 85 -9.05 -1.17 -15.62
C ILE A 85 -9.70 -0.13 -14.68
N ASN A 86 -10.31 0.91 -15.24
CA ASN A 86 -11.10 1.90 -14.49
C ASN A 86 -10.36 2.50 -13.27
N ARG A 87 -9.12 2.95 -13.48
CA ARG A 87 -8.33 3.65 -12.45
C ARG A 87 -9.14 4.79 -11.85
N ARG A 88 -9.19 4.85 -10.52
CA ARG A 88 -9.79 5.94 -9.75
C ARG A 88 -8.95 6.26 -8.53
N VAL A 89 -9.02 7.50 -8.06
CA VAL A 89 -8.48 7.87 -6.74
C VAL A 89 -9.34 7.19 -5.68
N PHE A 90 -8.70 6.39 -4.82
CA PHE A 90 -9.36 5.81 -3.65
C PHE A 90 -9.21 6.71 -2.44
N SER A 91 -7.98 7.16 -2.17
CA SER A 91 -7.69 8.11 -1.10
C SER A 91 -6.47 8.94 -1.41
N VAL A 92 -6.43 10.14 -0.81
CA VAL A 92 -5.23 10.99 -0.78
C VAL A 92 -4.77 11.08 0.66
N SER A 93 -3.49 10.83 0.89
CA SER A 93 -2.84 10.93 2.18
C SER A 93 -2.87 12.37 2.67
N SER A 94 -3.35 12.58 3.89
CA SER A 94 -3.33 13.91 4.53
C SER A 94 -1.97 14.25 5.11
N THR A 95 -1.16 13.23 5.45
CA THR A 95 0.15 13.40 6.07
C THR A 95 1.17 12.49 5.39
N GLY A 96 2.22 13.06 4.81
CA GLY A 96 3.25 12.27 4.14
C GLY A 96 2.70 11.47 2.95
N ILE A 97 3.46 10.48 2.48
CA ILE A 97 3.15 9.65 1.31
C ILE A 97 2.59 8.29 1.74
N PRO A 98 1.60 7.73 1.03
CA PRO A 98 1.11 6.39 1.32
C PRO A 98 2.18 5.36 0.91
N ASP A 99 2.37 4.35 1.75
CA ASP A 99 3.35 3.27 1.59
C ASP A 99 2.61 1.92 1.54
N GLY A 100 2.85 1.00 2.47
CA GLY A 100 2.21 -0.31 2.49
C GLY A 100 0.68 -0.27 2.62
N ILE A 101 0.00 -1.14 1.87
CA ILE A 101 -1.46 -1.35 1.92
C ILE A 101 -1.75 -2.75 2.47
N LYS A 102 -2.81 -2.90 3.28
CA LYS A 102 -3.45 -4.18 3.62
C LYS A 102 -4.97 -4.03 3.57
N VAL A 103 -5.69 -5.12 3.32
CA VAL A 103 -7.14 -5.20 3.47
C VAL A 103 -7.45 -6.22 4.55
N ASP A 104 -8.31 -5.86 5.49
CA ASP A 104 -8.70 -6.77 6.57
C ASP A 104 -9.93 -7.62 6.21
N LYS A 105 -10.28 -8.56 7.10
CA LYS A 105 -11.35 -9.55 6.88
C LYS A 105 -12.76 -8.96 6.73
N VAL A 106 -12.96 -7.68 7.03
CA VAL A 106 -14.25 -6.97 6.83
C VAL A 106 -14.19 -5.97 5.68
N GLY A 107 -13.11 -5.97 4.91
CA GLY A 107 -12.98 -5.17 3.70
C GLY A 107 -12.55 -3.72 3.95
N ARG A 108 -12.01 -3.39 5.13
CA ARG A 108 -11.38 -2.08 5.35
C ARG A 108 -10.01 -2.06 4.73
N VAL A 109 -9.64 -0.90 4.18
CA VAL A 109 -8.34 -0.66 3.55
C VAL A 109 -7.46 0.10 4.54
N TRP A 110 -6.32 -0.50 4.86
CA TRP A 110 -5.33 0.02 5.80
C TRP A 110 -4.10 0.48 5.02
N THR A 111 -3.62 1.70 5.28
CA THR A 111 -2.47 2.30 4.60
C THR A 111 -1.48 2.86 5.59
N GLY A 112 -0.19 2.58 5.40
CA GLY A 112 0.88 3.26 6.10
C GLY A 112 1.07 4.65 5.49
N GLU A 113 0.94 5.69 6.31
CA GLU A 113 1.05 7.09 5.92
C GLU A 113 1.94 7.83 6.94
N GLY A 114 2.21 9.12 6.71
CA GLY A 114 3.17 9.88 7.49
C GLY A 114 2.78 10.09 8.96
N ASP A 115 1.50 9.98 9.31
CA ASP A 115 1.03 10.05 10.70
C ASP A 115 0.81 8.70 11.37
N GLY A 116 0.99 7.58 10.64
CA GLY A 116 0.84 6.22 11.15
C GLY A 116 0.05 5.32 10.20
N ILE A 117 -0.92 4.56 10.74
CA ILE A 117 -1.74 3.64 9.94
C ILE A 117 -3.14 4.21 9.83
N ASN A 118 -3.53 4.58 8.62
CA ASN A 118 -4.87 5.08 8.31
C ASN A 118 -5.79 3.92 7.93
N ILE A 119 -7.00 3.91 8.48
CA ILE A 119 -7.99 2.84 8.30
C ILE A 119 -9.20 3.43 7.60
N ARG A 120 -9.51 2.94 6.41
CA ARG A 120 -10.63 3.42 5.58
C ARG A 120 -11.64 2.32 5.31
N ASP A 121 -12.91 2.70 5.12
CA ASP A 121 -13.90 1.79 4.55
C ASP A 121 -13.63 1.54 3.05
N HIS A 122 -14.44 0.68 2.43
CA HIS A 122 -14.33 0.34 1.00
C HIS A 122 -14.67 1.50 0.05
N HIS A 123 -15.20 2.62 0.57
CA HIS A 123 -15.44 3.84 -0.19
C HIS A 123 -14.29 4.87 -0.05
N GLY A 124 -13.30 4.61 0.81
CA GLY A 124 -12.20 5.54 1.09
C GLY A 124 -12.47 6.49 2.25
N THR A 125 -13.57 6.32 2.98
CA THR A 125 -13.89 7.14 4.17
C THR A 125 -12.95 6.78 5.31
N LEU A 126 -12.27 7.76 5.91
CA LEU A 126 -11.41 7.55 7.06
C LEU A 126 -12.24 7.18 8.30
N LEU A 127 -11.96 6.01 8.87
CA LEU A 127 -12.59 5.48 10.09
C LEU A 127 -11.75 5.74 11.33
N GLY A 128 -10.42 5.79 11.18
CA GLY A 128 -9.50 6.02 12.28
C GLY A 128 -8.04 5.96 11.87
N VAL A 129 -7.16 6.36 12.79
CA VAL A 129 -5.71 6.38 12.61
C VAL A 129 -5.04 5.77 13.85
N ILE A 130 -4.14 4.81 13.64
CA ILE A 130 -3.18 4.38 14.66
C ILE A 130 -1.96 5.28 14.51
N LEU A 131 -1.75 6.16 15.48
CA LEU A 131 -0.76 7.22 15.38
C LEU A 131 0.65 6.69 15.59
N GLY A 132 1.53 6.93 14.61
CA GLY A 132 2.92 6.47 14.68
C GLY A 132 3.70 7.11 15.83
N ARG A 133 3.36 8.35 16.23
CA ARG A 133 3.95 9.03 17.40
C ARG A 133 3.71 8.30 18.73
N ASP A 134 2.68 7.46 18.80
CA ASP A 134 2.38 6.65 19.98
C ASP A 134 3.15 5.32 19.94
N LEU A 135 3.79 4.99 18.81
CA LEU A 135 4.50 3.74 18.57
C LEU A 135 6.03 3.89 18.65
N CYS A 136 6.61 4.97 18.12
CA CYS A 136 8.06 5.19 18.10
C CYS A 136 8.41 6.68 18.19
N GLN A 137 9.67 7.00 18.50
CA GLN A 137 10.10 8.39 18.72
C GLN A 137 10.02 9.24 17.45
N SER A 138 10.30 8.64 16.29
CA SER A 138 10.24 9.34 15.00
C SER A 138 8.81 9.59 14.52
N GLY A 139 7.83 8.87 15.07
CA GLY A 139 6.46 8.84 14.58
C GLY A 139 6.27 8.10 13.25
N VAL A 140 7.34 7.55 12.67
CA VAL A 140 7.31 6.86 11.37
C VAL A 140 7.21 5.36 11.58
N ILE A 141 6.29 4.72 10.86
CA ILE A 141 6.24 3.26 10.75
C ILE A 141 6.83 2.80 9.41
N SER A 142 7.49 1.65 9.40
CA SER A 142 8.14 1.08 8.22
C SER A 142 7.19 0.17 7.42
N ASN A 143 6.37 -0.64 8.10
CA ASN A 143 5.32 -1.46 7.49
C ASN A 143 4.41 -2.07 8.58
N PHE A 144 3.38 -2.79 8.17
CA PHE A 144 2.53 -3.58 9.07
C PHE A 144 1.90 -4.77 8.34
N ALA A 145 1.47 -5.76 9.12
CA ALA A 145 0.73 -6.93 8.68
C ALA A 145 -0.51 -7.12 9.53
N ILE A 146 -1.58 -7.64 8.92
CA ILE A 146 -2.85 -7.95 9.59
C ILE A 146 -3.10 -9.45 9.45
N PHE A 147 -3.46 -10.09 10.54
CA PHE A 147 -3.89 -11.48 10.58
C PHE A 147 -5.01 -11.62 11.62
N ASP A 148 -6.22 -11.96 11.18
CA ASP A 148 -7.43 -11.99 12.01
C ASP A 148 -7.68 -10.69 12.79
N SER A 149 -7.54 -10.73 14.12
CA SER A 149 -7.64 -9.56 15.01
C SER A 149 -6.28 -8.96 15.36
N THR A 150 -5.18 -9.57 14.91
CA THR A 150 -3.83 -9.17 15.26
C THR A 150 -3.24 -8.28 14.18
N VAL A 151 -2.66 -7.15 14.60
CA VAL A 151 -1.86 -6.29 13.74
C VAL A 151 -0.42 -6.28 14.25
N ILE A 152 0.52 -6.63 13.37
CA ILE A 152 1.96 -6.53 13.63
C ILE A 152 2.46 -5.24 12.98
N ILE A 153 3.08 -4.35 13.75
CA ILE A 153 3.52 -3.04 13.27
C ILE A 153 5.04 -2.94 13.45
N LEU A 154 5.73 -2.66 12.35
CA LEU A 154 7.16 -2.41 12.30
C LEU A 154 7.36 -0.90 12.41
N ALA A 155 7.71 -0.43 13.60
CA ALA A 155 7.86 0.98 13.92
C ALA A 155 9.34 1.30 14.16
N GLN A 156 10.13 1.28 13.08
CA GLN A 156 11.57 1.53 13.11
C GLN A 156 12.29 0.63 14.14
N GLU A 157 12.69 1.20 15.28
CA GLU A 157 13.39 0.50 16.35
C GLU A 157 12.51 -0.44 17.20
N LYS A 158 11.19 -0.50 16.95
CA LYS A 158 10.25 -1.33 17.71
C LYS A 158 9.39 -2.21 16.81
N LEU A 159 9.04 -3.39 17.34
CA LEU A 159 8.01 -4.27 16.80
C LEU A 159 6.83 -4.29 17.77
N TRP A 160 5.65 -3.95 17.30
CA TRP A 160 4.41 -3.95 18.09
C TRP A 160 3.48 -5.07 17.64
N ARG A 161 2.74 -5.61 18.60
CA ARG A 161 1.55 -6.42 18.37
C ARG A 161 0.36 -5.70 18.97
N LEU A 162 -0.64 -5.40 18.14
CA LEU A 162 -1.91 -4.83 18.54
C LEU A 162 -3.00 -5.89 18.37
N GLU A 163 -3.92 -5.98 19.32
CA GLU A 163 -5.12 -6.80 19.22
C GLU A 163 -6.35 -5.89 19.05
N LEU A 164 -7.09 -6.12 17.97
CA LEU A 164 -8.34 -5.42 17.68
C LEU A 164 -9.46 -5.98 18.56
N ALA A 165 -10.19 -5.09 19.22
CA ALA A 165 -11.35 -5.46 20.01
C ALA A 165 -12.44 -6.07 19.12
N ALA A 166 -13.24 -6.99 19.68
CA ALA A 166 -14.33 -7.65 18.96
C ALA A 166 -15.36 -6.67 18.37
N SER A 167 -15.54 -5.49 18.98
CA SER A 167 -16.41 -4.42 18.47
C SER A 167 -15.88 -3.73 17.21
N VAL A 168 -14.65 -4.03 16.80
CA VAL A 168 -13.95 -3.47 15.64
C VAL A 168 -13.78 -4.53 14.55
N LEU A 169 -14.26 -5.77 14.77
CA LEU A 169 -14.26 -6.87 13.80
C LEU A 169 -15.66 -7.09 13.24
#